data_AF-A0A7W8MUQ9-F1
#
_entry.id   AF-A0A7W8MUQ9-F1
#
_cell.length_a   1.000
_cell.length_b   1.000
_cell.length_c   1.000
_cell.angle_alpha   90.00
_cell.angle_beta   90.00
_cell.angle_gamma   90.00
#
_symmetry.space_group_name_H-M   'P 1'
#
loop_
_entity.id
_entity.type
_entity.pdbx_description
1 polymer ?
#
loop_
_entity_poly.entity_id
_entity_poly.type
_entity_poly.pdbx_seq_one_letter_code
_entity_poly.pdbx_strand_id
1 'polypeptide(L)'
;MNIDALLHYFSETIVEKKKKICAVCKSRCCAELHHQRYCICSPKQIKAYRHRVSGPIYDRIDLLLSLEAVDLIQTSKQVECSETIRSRVEAARFKQYERYGEEITNGRVAIDALLAKSPLTKGQRLLQHWSATYDWSNRVQTKIIRLARTIADLAETDDITDEALWKAMAFRRIREGRQEKNAKGER
;
A
#
# COMPACT_ATOMS: atom_id res chain seq x y z
N MET A 1 15.80 9.99 6.60
CA MET A 1 14.35 10.05 6.89
C MET A 1 13.80 8.63 6.76
N ASN A 2 13.51 7.96 7.88
CA ASN A 2 13.39 6.50 7.90
C ASN A 2 11.98 6.05 7.47
N ILE A 3 11.86 5.57 6.24
CA ILE A 3 10.63 5.11 5.56
C ILE A 3 9.96 3.95 6.31
N ASP A 4 10.74 3.17 7.07
CA ASP A 4 10.23 2.12 7.95
C ASP A 4 9.30 2.67 9.03
N ALA A 5 9.51 3.91 9.51
CA ALA A 5 8.66 4.54 10.51
C ALA A 5 7.26 4.88 9.95
N LEU A 6 7.19 5.30 8.69
CA LEU A 6 5.92 5.58 8.01
C LEU A 6 5.13 4.30 7.69
N LEU A 7 5.83 3.23 7.29
CA LEU A 7 5.23 1.92 7.04
C LEU A 7 4.74 1.24 8.33
N HIS A 8 5.52 1.33 9.40
CA HIS A 8 5.15 0.86 10.73
C HIS A 8 3.97 1.67 11.27
N TYR A 9 4.00 3.00 11.13
CA TYR A 9 2.91 3.85 11.61
C TYR A 9 1.61 3.65 10.83
N PHE A 10 1.61 3.59 9.49
CA PHE A 10 0.38 3.32 8.72
C PHE A 10 -0.25 1.96 9.08
N SER A 11 0.56 0.98 9.52
CA SER A 11 0.04 -0.28 10.05
C SER A 11 -0.64 -0.13 11.42
N GLU A 12 -0.15 0.79 12.25
CA GLU A 12 -0.61 1.02 13.63
C GLU A 12 -1.74 2.06 13.73
N THR A 13 -1.75 3.16 12.95
CA THR A 13 -2.81 4.20 13.03
C THR A 13 -4.15 3.74 12.48
N ILE A 14 -4.12 2.82 11.51
CA ILE A 14 -5.32 2.19 10.96
C ILE A 14 -6.06 1.38 12.04
N VAL A 15 -5.36 0.97 13.11
CA VAL A 15 -5.96 0.24 14.25
C VAL A 15 -6.73 1.18 15.20
N GLU A 16 -6.31 2.43 15.37
CA GLU A 16 -6.88 3.30 16.43
C GLU A 16 -8.07 4.16 16.03
N LYS A 17 -8.27 4.51 14.75
CA LYS A 17 -9.37 5.41 14.36
C LYS A 17 -10.22 4.88 13.20
N LYS A 18 -11.41 4.43 13.60
CA LYS A 18 -12.61 4.04 12.85
C LYS A 18 -12.79 2.53 12.60
N LYS A 19 -13.65 1.99 13.46
CA LYS A 19 -14.62 0.92 13.18
C LYS A 19 -14.85 0.69 11.67
N LYS A 20 -14.71 -0.59 11.27
CA LYS A 20 -14.96 -1.18 9.94
C LYS A 20 -13.82 -1.04 8.93
N ILE A 21 -12.66 -1.61 9.24
CA ILE A 21 -11.84 -2.24 8.19
C ILE A 21 -12.47 -3.59 7.90
N CYS A 22 -12.82 -3.81 6.65
CA CYS A 22 -13.45 -5.02 6.18
C CYS A 22 -12.42 -6.17 6.16
N ALA A 23 -12.14 -6.76 7.31
CA ALA A 23 -11.55 -8.09 7.37
C ALA A 23 -12.65 -9.09 7.00
N VAL A 24 -12.87 -9.34 5.70
CA VAL A 24 -13.74 -10.45 5.29
C VAL A 24 -12.96 -11.76 5.43
N CYS A 25 -12.65 -12.17 6.66
CA CYS A 25 -12.30 -13.54 6.99
C CYS A 25 -13.35 -14.14 7.91
N LYS A 26 -14.40 -14.70 7.29
CA LYS A 26 -15.46 -15.43 8.00
C LYS A 26 -15.06 -16.88 8.31
N SER A 27 -13.77 -17.22 8.31
CA SER A 27 -13.27 -18.55 8.66
C SER A 27 -12.34 -18.45 9.87
N ARG A 28 -12.64 -19.28 10.87
CA ARG A 28 -12.13 -19.27 12.24
C ARG A 28 -10.64 -19.65 12.42
N CYS A 29 -9.79 -19.41 11.42
CA CYS A 29 -8.40 -19.87 11.43
C CYS A 29 -7.44 -18.74 10.99
N CYS A 30 -6.96 -17.98 11.97
CA CYS A 30 -6.01 -16.87 11.80
C CYS A 30 -4.57 -17.31 12.07
N ALA A 31 -4.06 -18.29 11.34
CA ALA A 31 -2.70 -18.77 11.56
C ALA A 31 -1.65 -18.12 10.65
N GLU A 32 -2.03 -17.63 9.47
CA GLU A 32 -1.08 -16.90 8.60
C GLU A 32 -0.69 -15.53 9.15
N LEU A 33 -1.41 -15.01 10.15
CA LEU A 33 -1.15 -13.71 10.77
C LEU A 33 -0.58 -13.81 12.18
N HIS A 34 -0.48 -15.01 12.77
CA HIS A 34 0.00 -15.20 14.14
C HIS A 34 1.08 -16.27 14.18
N HIS A 35 2.31 -15.89 14.52
CA HIS A 35 3.44 -16.81 14.71
C HIS A 35 3.23 -17.86 15.82
N GLN A 36 2.15 -17.76 16.60
CA GLN A 36 1.88 -18.61 17.76
C GLN A 36 0.73 -19.61 17.58
N ARG A 37 0.02 -19.62 16.44
CA ARG A 37 -1.08 -20.59 16.19
C ARG A 37 -0.89 -21.32 14.87
N TYR A 38 -0.81 -22.64 14.93
CA TYR A 38 -0.77 -23.49 13.74
C TYR A 38 -2.11 -23.46 13.00
N CYS A 39 -2.05 -23.27 11.68
CA CYS A 39 -3.22 -23.31 10.82
C CYS A 39 -3.74 -24.74 10.74
N ILE A 40 -5.02 -24.94 11.00
CA ILE A 40 -5.67 -26.24 10.76
C ILE A 40 -6.35 -26.31 9.40
N CYS A 41 -6.33 -25.23 8.61
CA CYS A 41 -6.90 -25.23 7.27
C CYS A 41 -6.01 -25.99 6.28
N SER A 42 -6.64 -26.81 5.44
CA SER A 42 -5.95 -27.43 4.30
C SER A 42 -5.55 -26.38 3.25
N PRO A 43 -4.51 -26.63 2.45
CA PRO A 43 -4.11 -25.75 1.34
C PRO A 43 -5.26 -25.45 0.37
N LYS A 44 -6.15 -26.42 0.13
CA LYS A 44 -7.34 -26.25 -0.72
C LYS A 44 -8.33 -25.25 -0.14
N GLN A 45 -8.57 -25.29 1.17
CA GLN A 45 -9.44 -24.33 1.86
C GLN A 45 -8.86 -22.92 1.85
N ILE A 46 -7.54 -22.79 2.08
CA ILE A 46 -6.83 -21.50 2.01
C ILE A 46 -6.94 -20.90 0.61
N LYS A 47 -6.63 -21.71 -0.42
CA LYS A 47 -6.71 -21.29 -1.82
C LYS A 47 -8.14 -20.87 -2.19
N ALA A 48 -9.15 -21.70 -1.89
CA ALA A 48 -10.55 -21.40 -2.17
C ALA A 48 -11.02 -20.13 -1.47
N TYR A 49 -10.55 -19.88 -0.24
CA TYR A 49 -10.85 -18.67 0.52
C TYR A 49 -10.20 -17.42 -0.09
N ARG A 50 -8.91 -17.48 -0.48
CA ARG A 50 -8.22 -16.37 -1.15
C ARG A 50 -8.86 -16.01 -2.49
N HIS A 51 -9.36 -16.99 -3.24
CA HIS A 51 -10.05 -16.76 -4.51
C HIS A 51 -11.48 -16.21 -4.38
N ARG A 52 -12.03 -16.06 -3.16
CA ARG A 52 -13.36 -15.43 -2.98
C ARG A 52 -13.39 -13.96 -3.37
N VAL A 53 -12.23 -13.31 -3.35
CA VAL A 53 -12.10 -11.92 -3.81
C VAL A 53 -11.60 -11.96 -5.25
N SER A 54 -12.46 -11.54 -6.18
CA SER A 54 -12.13 -11.49 -7.61
C SER A 54 -11.20 -10.31 -7.92
N GLY A 55 -10.41 -10.40 -8.99
CA GLY A 55 -9.57 -9.30 -9.52
C GLY A 55 -10.27 -7.92 -9.59
N PRO A 56 -11.50 -7.82 -10.12
CA PRO A 56 -12.24 -6.55 -10.16
C PRO A 56 -12.47 -5.88 -8.81
N ILE A 57 -12.45 -6.64 -7.70
CA ILE A 57 -12.52 -6.09 -6.35
C ILE A 57 -11.15 -5.61 -5.88
N TYR A 58 -10.07 -6.37 -6.14
CA TYR A 58 -8.70 -5.98 -5.81
C TYR A 58 -8.29 -4.66 -6.47
N ASP A 59 -8.72 -4.44 -7.71
CA ASP A 59 -8.49 -3.17 -8.42
C ASP A 59 -9.15 -1.95 -7.73
N ARG A 60 -10.17 -2.19 -6.90
CA ARG A 60 -10.84 -1.13 -6.13
C ARG A 60 -10.16 -0.81 -4.82
N ILE A 61 -9.21 -1.62 -4.35
CA ILE A 61 -8.44 -1.34 -3.14
C ILE A 61 -7.31 -0.36 -3.47
N ASP A 62 -7.05 0.62 -2.59
CA ASP A 62 -6.04 1.66 -2.79
C ASP A 62 -4.64 1.25 -2.35
N LEU A 63 -4.56 0.56 -1.21
CA LEU A 63 -3.34 0.05 -0.59
C LEU A 63 -3.56 -1.39 -0.14
N LEU A 64 -2.57 -2.23 -0.38
CA LEU A 64 -2.58 -3.65 -0.09
C LEU A 64 -1.26 -4.02 0.58
N LEU A 65 -1.25 -3.90 1.92
CA LEU A 65 -0.07 -4.11 2.76
C LEU A 65 -0.23 -5.41 3.55
N SER A 66 0.83 -6.22 3.58
CA SER A 66 0.93 -7.35 4.51
C SER A 66 1.54 -6.86 5.81
N LEU A 67 0.81 -7.04 6.90
CA LEU A 67 1.28 -6.69 8.25
C LEU A 67 1.74 -7.96 8.97
N GLU A 68 2.82 -7.84 9.73
CA GLU A 68 3.27 -8.90 10.64
C GLU A 68 2.69 -8.65 12.03
N ALA A 69 2.46 -9.71 12.80
CA ALA A 69 2.05 -9.56 14.19
C ALA A 69 3.21 -8.97 15.01
N VAL A 70 2.95 -7.84 15.64
CA VAL A 70 3.89 -7.20 16.56
C VAL A 70 3.54 -7.59 18.00
N ASP A 71 4.55 -7.95 18.80
CA ASP A 71 4.37 -8.17 20.23
C ASP A 71 4.26 -6.81 20.94
N LEU A 72 3.15 -6.60 21.64
CA LEU A 72 2.82 -5.34 22.33
C LEU A 72 3.86 -4.97 23.42
N ILE A 73 4.68 -5.94 23.85
CA ILE A 73 5.69 -5.76 24.90
C ILE A 73 7.01 -5.17 24.32
N GLN A 74 7.22 -5.23 23.00
CA GLN A 74 8.45 -4.77 22.34
C GLN A 74 8.34 -3.39 21.66
N THR A 75 7.47 -2.50 22.15
CA THR A 75 7.44 -1.09 21.69
C THR A 75 8.58 -0.28 22.31
N SER A 76 9.83 -0.61 21.97
CA SER A 76 11.01 0.22 22.28
C SER A 76 11.41 1.15 21.14
N LYS A 77 10.73 1.07 19.97
CA LYS A 77 10.93 2.04 18.90
C LYS A 77 10.21 3.33 19.24
N GLN A 78 10.94 4.45 19.18
CA GLN A 78 10.38 5.80 19.19
C GLN A 78 9.31 5.90 18.10
N VAL A 79 8.04 5.91 18.50
CA VAL A 79 6.92 6.11 17.58
C VAL A 79 6.82 7.61 17.30
N GLU A 80 6.80 8.00 16.02
CA GLU A 80 6.49 9.39 15.65
C GLU A 80 5.12 9.76 16.23
N CYS A 81 5.03 10.91 16.92
CA CYS A 81 3.75 11.32 17.50
C CYS A 81 2.75 11.73 16.40
N SER A 82 1.46 11.60 16.70
CA SER A 82 0.38 11.95 15.77
C SER A 82 0.41 13.42 15.31
N GLU A 83 0.97 14.31 16.13
CA GLU A 83 1.13 15.73 15.80
C GLU A 83 2.15 15.94 14.68
N THR A 84 3.34 15.36 14.78
CA THR A 84 4.36 15.39 13.70
C THR A 84 3.79 14.90 12.37
N ILE A 85 2.96 13.87 12.43
CA ILE A 85 2.39 13.24 11.24
C ILE A 85 1.29 14.11 10.66
N ARG A 86 0.46 14.73 11.51
CA ARG A 86 -0.52 15.73 11.07
C ARG A 86 0.18 16.86 10.32
N SER A 87 1.25 17.43 10.87
CA SER A 87 1.98 18.52 10.23
C SER A 87 2.47 18.14 8.83
N ARG A 88 3.02 16.93 8.66
CA ARG A 88 3.44 16.41 7.35
C ARG A 88 2.27 16.24 6.38
N VAL A 89 1.12 15.78 6.85
CA VAL A 89 -0.09 15.62 6.02
C VAL A 89 -0.64 16.99 5.63
N GLU A 90 -0.67 17.95 6.53
CA GLU A 90 -1.13 19.32 6.26
C GLU A 90 -0.24 20.01 5.22
N ALA A 91 1.08 19.89 5.33
CA ALA A 91 2.01 20.38 4.32
C ALA A 91 1.75 19.77 2.93
N ALA A 92 1.56 18.44 2.86
CA ALA A 92 1.22 17.76 1.63
C ALA A 92 -0.16 18.16 1.05
N ARG A 93 -1.12 18.51 1.92
CA ARG A 93 -2.44 19.02 1.51
C ARG A 93 -2.34 20.45 0.97
N PHE A 94 -1.55 21.29 1.61
CA PHE A 94 -1.28 22.65 1.14
C PHE A 94 -0.65 22.64 -0.26
N LYS A 95 0.36 21.78 -0.50
CA LYS A 95 0.92 21.56 -1.84
C LYS A 95 -0.11 21.16 -2.89
N GLN A 96 -1.10 20.32 -2.52
CA GLN A 96 -2.18 19.93 -3.43
C GLN A 96 -3.11 21.10 -3.74
N TYR A 97 -3.46 21.89 -2.72
CA TYR A 97 -4.25 23.11 -2.91
C TYR A 97 -3.55 24.09 -3.86
N GLU A 98 -2.26 24.37 -3.64
CA GLU A 98 -1.51 25.28 -4.52
C GLU A 98 -1.40 24.75 -5.95
N ARG A 99 -1.19 23.43 -6.11
CA ARG A 99 -1.05 22.80 -7.44
C ARG A 99 -2.34 22.85 -8.27
N TYR A 100 -3.48 22.64 -7.62
CA TYR A 100 -4.77 22.51 -8.30
C TYR A 100 -5.63 23.77 -8.22
N GLY A 101 -5.34 24.70 -7.30
CA GLY A 101 -6.10 25.94 -7.10
C GLY A 101 -7.46 25.75 -6.42
N GLU A 102 -7.74 24.55 -5.90
CA GLU A 102 -8.99 24.19 -5.23
C GLU A 102 -8.75 23.12 -4.16
N GLU A 103 -9.71 22.91 -3.25
CA GLU A 103 -9.62 21.90 -2.20
C GLU A 103 -9.85 20.46 -2.72
N ILE A 104 -8.92 19.99 -3.56
CA ILE A 104 -8.95 18.66 -4.16
C ILE A 104 -7.66 17.88 -3.90
N THR A 105 -7.78 16.56 -3.81
CA THR A 105 -6.63 15.69 -3.57
C THR A 105 -6.14 14.99 -4.82
N ASN A 106 -4.89 14.52 -4.77
CA ASN A 106 -4.33 13.59 -5.77
C ASN A 106 -5.20 12.34 -5.96
N GLY A 107 -5.97 11.93 -4.94
CA GLY A 107 -6.88 10.79 -5.03
C GLY A 107 -8.18 11.06 -5.77
N ARG A 108 -8.59 12.33 -5.91
CA ARG A 108 -9.91 12.74 -6.44
C ARG A 108 -9.86 13.54 -7.73
N VAL A 109 -8.80 14.32 -7.95
CA VAL A 109 -8.63 15.15 -9.15
C VAL A 109 -8.74 14.32 -10.44
N ALA A 110 -9.19 14.90 -11.56
CA ALA A 110 -9.17 14.20 -12.84
C ALA A 110 -7.74 13.73 -13.19
N ILE A 111 -7.61 12.54 -13.79
CA ILE A 111 -6.28 11.97 -14.08
C ILE A 111 -5.50 12.83 -15.09
N ASP A 112 -6.19 13.43 -16.06
CA ASP A 112 -5.56 14.31 -17.05
C ASP A 112 -5.02 15.58 -16.40
N ALA A 113 -5.76 16.16 -15.44
CA ALA A 113 -5.31 17.30 -14.67
C ALA A 113 -4.10 16.96 -13.77
N LEU A 114 -4.10 15.76 -13.16
CA LEU A 114 -2.94 15.27 -12.41
C LEU A 114 -1.70 15.15 -13.30
N LEU A 115 -1.83 14.51 -14.46
CA LEU A 115 -0.71 14.31 -15.39
C LEU A 115 -0.24 15.62 -16.04
N ALA A 116 -1.13 16.59 -16.22
CA ALA A 116 -0.76 17.93 -16.70
C ALA A 116 0.07 18.70 -15.67
N LYS A 117 -0.26 18.57 -14.37
CA LYS A 117 0.44 19.26 -13.27
C LYS A 117 1.59 18.46 -12.66
N SER A 118 1.70 17.18 -12.97
CA SER A 118 2.75 16.28 -12.48
C SER A 118 3.05 15.23 -13.55
N PRO A 119 3.69 15.66 -14.66
CA PRO A 119 3.97 14.77 -15.77
C PRO A 119 4.99 13.69 -15.39
N LEU A 120 4.79 12.49 -15.90
CA LEU A 120 5.76 11.40 -15.79
C LEU A 120 6.88 11.58 -16.80
N THR A 121 8.12 11.32 -16.37
CA THR A 121 9.30 11.30 -17.26
C THR A 121 9.18 10.17 -18.29
N LYS A 122 10.01 10.22 -19.35
CA LYS A 122 10.05 9.15 -20.37
C LYS A 122 10.34 7.78 -19.75
N GLY A 123 11.23 7.71 -18.76
CA GLY A 123 11.56 6.48 -18.03
C GLY A 123 10.37 5.97 -17.22
N GLN A 124 9.64 6.86 -16.55
CA GLN A 124 8.49 6.49 -15.73
C GLN A 124 7.30 6.01 -16.55
N ARG A 125 7.18 6.43 -17.81
CA ARG A 125 6.18 5.90 -18.74
C ARG A 125 6.39 4.42 -19.06
N LEU A 126 7.58 3.86 -18.79
CA LEU A 126 7.79 2.40 -18.81
C LEU A 126 6.93 1.66 -17.77
N LEU A 127 6.23 2.33 -16.85
CA LEU A 127 5.12 1.73 -16.10
C LEU A 127 4.10 1.05 -17.00
N GLN A 128 3.85 1.60 -18.20
CA GLN A 128 2.97 0.99 -19.19
C GLN A 128 3.50 -0.36 -19.66
N HIS A 129 4.83 -0.53 -19.74
CA HIS A 129 5.46 -1.80 -20.07
C HIS A 129 5.32 -2.81 -18.92
N TRP A 130 5.52 -2.37 -17.66
CA TRP A 130 5.34 -3.24 -16.49
C TRP A 130 3.87 -3.63 -16.30
N SER A 131 2.94 -2.78 -16.71
CA SER A 131 1.52 -3.12 -16.71
C SER A 131 1.20 -4.37 -17.52
N ALA A 132 1.90 -4.61 -18.63
CA ALA A 132 1.71 -5.81 -19.43
C ALA A 132 2.33 -7.04 -18.75
N THR A 133 3.46 -6.88 -18.06
CA THR A 133 4.12 -7.97 -17.31
C THR A 133 3.33 -8.41 -16.08
N TYR A 134 2.68 -7.47 -15.40
CA TYR A 134 1.93 -7.71 -14.15
C TYR A 134 0.40 -7.75 -14.34
N ASP A 135 -0.08 -7.75 -15.58
CA ASP A 135 -1.50 -7.76 -15.96
C ASP A 135 -2.34 -6.69 -15.22
N TRP A 136 -1.76 -5.49 -15.07
CA TRP A 136 -2.43 -4.39 -14.38
C TRP A 136 -3.48 -3.73 -15.26
N SER A 137 -4.68 -3.58 -14.70
CA SER A 137 -5.70 -2.76 -15.35
C SER A 137 -5.32 -1.27 -15.34
N ASN A 138 -5.89 -0.49 -16.25
CA ASN A 138 -5.73 0.97 -16.28
C ASN A 138 -6.10 1.62 -14.94
N ARG A 139 -7.02 1.01 -14.19
CA ARG A 139 -7.40 1.44 -12.84
C ARG A 139 -6.27 1.28 -11.86
N VAL A 140 -5.55 0.17 -11.90
CA VAL A 140 -4.37 -0.07 -11.05
C VAL A 140 -3.28 0.95 -11.36
N GLN A 141 -2.96 1.15 -12.65
CA GLN A 141 -1.97 2.14 -13.09
C GLN A 141 -2.31 3.55 -12.58
N THR A 142 -3.57 3.99 -12.80
CA THR A 142 -4.05 5.30 -12.34
C THR A 142 -3.85 5.48 -10.84
N LYS A 143 -4.15 4.45 -10.05
CA LYS A 143 -3.99 4.52 -8.60
C LYS A 143 -2.54 4.52 -8.16
N ILE A 144 -1.65 3.79 -8.85
CA ILE A 144 -0.21 3.84 -8.60
C ILE A 144 0.31 5.27 -8.79
N ILE A 145 -0.07 5.93 -9.89
CA ILE A 145 0.35 7.31 -10.18
C ILE A 145 -0.15 8.27 -9.10
N ARG A 146 -1.43 8.18 -8.72
CA ARG A 146 -2.01 9.02 -7.65
C ARG A 146 -1.30 8.83 -6.31
N LEU A 147 -0.98 7.58 -5.99
CA LEU A 147 -0.28 7.22 -4.76
C LEU A 147 1.16 7.73 -4.79
N ALA A 148 1.87 7.56 -5.90
CA ALA A 148 3.23 8.06 -6.07
C ALA A 148 3.30 9.59 -5.95
N ARG A 149 2.34 10.33 -6.53
CA ARG A 149 2.23 11.79 -6.33
C ARG A 149 2.01 12.16 -4.87
N THR A 150 1.20 11.40 -4.14
CA THR A 150 0.99 11.64 -2.70
C THR A 150 2.24 11.33 -1.89
N ILE A 151 3.00 10.29 -2.24
CA ILE A 151 4.28 9.96 -1.61
C ILE A 151 5.31 11.07 -1.87
N ALA A 152 5.35 11.60 -3.10
CA ALA A 152 6.19 12.75 -3.46
C ALA A 152 5.81 14.00 -2.64
N ASP A 153 4.51 14.29 -2.49
CA ASP A 153 4.05 15.42 -1.67
C ASP A 153 4.46 15.28 -0.20
N LEU A 154 4.38 14.06 0.36
CA LEU A 154 4.82 13.76 1.73
C LEU A 154 6.34 13.78 1.90
N ALA A 155 7.09 13.59 0.82
CA ALA A 155 8.55 13.70 0.77
C ALA A 155 9.02 15.10 0.36
N GLU A 156 8.07 16.04 0.23
CA GLU A 156 8.30 17.43 -0.18
C GLU A 156 8.94 17.59 -1.57
N THR A 157 8.89 16.57 -2.43
CA THR A 157 9.43 16.64 -3.79
C THR A 157 8.42 17.24 -4.77
N ASP A 158 8.88 18.08 -5.70
CA ASP A 158 7.99 18.75 -6.65
C ASP A 158 7.56 17.83 -7.79
N ASP A 159 8.42 16.90 -8.19
CA ASP A 159 8.14 15.88 -9.20
C ASP A 159 7.83 14.51 -8.59
N ILE A 160 7.14 13.67 -9.37
CA ILE A 160 7.00 12.24 -9.05
C ILE A 160 8.37 11.60 -9.29
N THR A 161 8.97 11.07 -8.22
CA THR A 161 10.26 10.37 -8.31
C THR A 161 10.09 8.89 -8.62
N ASP A 162 11.14 8.25 -9.15
CA ASP A 162 11.16 6.81 -9.38
C ASP A 162 10.99 6.03 -8.06
N GLU A 163 11.56 6.56 -6.97
CA GLU A 163 11.38 6.01 -5.63
C GLU A 163 9.91 6.06 -5.18
N ALA A 164 9.22 7.16 -5.42
CA ALA A 164 7.80 7.30 -5.09
C ALA A 164 6.92 6.32 -5.89
N LEU A 165 7.22 6.13 -7.18
CA LEU A 165 6.55 5.13 -8.02
C LEU A 165 6.81 3.72 -7.52
N TRP A 166 8.07 3.39 -7.23
CA TRP A 166 8.43 2.06 -6.74
C TRP A 166 7.73 1.72 -5.42
N LYS A 167 7.68 2.67 -4.49
CA LYS A 167 6.92 2.53 -3.23
C LYS A 167 5.43 2.35 -3.48
N ALA A 168 4.83 3.15 -4.37
CA ALA A 168 3.42 3.02 -4.71
C ALA A 168 3.07 1.64 -5.30
N MET A 169 3.96 1.09 -6.15
CA MET A 169 3.84 -0.27 -6.68
C MET A 169 3.97 -1.32 -5.57
N ALA A 170 4.96 -1.17 -4.69
CA ALA A 170 5.17 -2.07 -3.56
C ALA A 170 3.96 -2.12 -2.63
N PHE A 171 3.31 -0.98 -2.37
CA PHE A 171 2.10 -0.89 -1.55
C PHE A 171 0.87 -1.55 -2.17
N ARG A 172 0.89 -1.91 -3.45
CA ARG A 172 -0.18 -2.68 -4.10
C ARG A 172 0.10 -4.15 -4.23
N ARG A 173 1.34 -4.57 -3.97
CA ARG A 173 1.73 -5.95 -4.15
C ARG A 173 1.30 -6.76 -2.94
N ILE A 174 0.43 -7.76 -3.17
CA ILE A 174 0.32 -8.87 -2.23
C ILE A 174 1.69 -9.55 -2.25
N ARG A 175 2.43 -9.46 -1.15
CA ARG A 175 3.51 -10.44 -0.91
C ARG A 175 2.79 -11.77 -0.75
N GLU A 176 2.73 -12.56 -1.83
CA GLU A 176 2.45 -13.98 -1.67
C GLU A 176 3.47 -14.48 -0.64
N GLY A 177 2.98 -14.89 0.53
CA GLY A 177 3.83 -15.35 1.62
C GLY A 177 4.80 -16.38 1.07
N ARG A 178 6.09 -16.26 1.43
CA ARG A 178 7.18 -17.19 1.10
C ARG A 178 6.66 -18.60 0.85
N GLN A 179 6.45 -18.97 -0.41
CA GLN A 179 6.73 -20.33 -0.83
C GLN A 179 8.21 -20.33 -1.22
N GLU A 180 8.89 -21.45 -0.97
CA GLU A 180 10.35 -21.65 -1.09
C GLU A 180 11.20 -21.33 0.15
N LYS A 181 10.95 -22.05 1.24
CA LYS A 181 12.02 -22.76 1.98
C LYS A 181 11.42 -24.00 2.63
N ASN A 182 11.39 -25.10 1.87
CA ASN A 182 11.48 -26.50 2.32
C ASN A 182 11.14 -27.42 1.13
N ALA A 183 12.01 -27.39 0.12
CA ALA A 183 12.07 -28.42 -0.91
C ALA A 183 13.55 -28.70 -1.23
N LYS A 184 14.32 -29.02 -0.18
CA LYS A 184 15.55 -29.85 -0.24
C LYS A 184 15.70 -30.55 1.10
N GLY A 185 14.80 -31.51 1.32
CA GLY A 185 15.00 -32.63 2.22
C GLY A 185 15.00 -33.90 1.38
N GLU A 186 16.11 -34.14 0.69
CA GLU A 186 16.50 -35.40 0.02
C GLU A 186 18.04 -35.34 0.00
N ARG A 187 18.84 -36.23 0.59
CA ARG A 187 18.67 -37.58 1.13
C ARG A 187 19.57 -37.77 2.34
#